data_AF-A0A830CUQ0-F1
#
_entry.id   AF-A0A830CUQ0-F1
#
_cell.length_a   1.000
_cell.length_b   1.000
_cell.length_c   1.000
_cell.angle_alpha   90.00
_cell.angle_beta   90.00
_cell.angle_gamma   90.00
#
_symmetry.space_group_name_H-M   'P 1'
#
loop_
_entity.id
_entity.type
_entity.pdbx_description
1 polymer ?
#
loop_
_entity_poly.entity_id
_entity_poly.type
_entity_poly.pdbx_seq_one_letter_code
_entity_poly.pdbx_strand_id
1 'polypeptide(L)'
;MTFCKPFYCSAKSVIHKIHLRMSTLLQVSCLILALRCLSASADVFLSIDCGSSSSFKDENLIDWTGDGDYVQNGESHSVGPANSISRVMDTLRVFTTRRKNCYHIDSVKQGKVLVRASFYYGDYDNKSMPPTFDLQFDGNYWATVETSSTEYVYHEVTYVMKKDSISVCVAQTSPGQFPFISAIEVRGLEWYMYRNINDTYPLFLRRRVAFGSNATIRF
;
A
#
# COMPACT_ATOMS: atom_id res chain seq x y z
N MET A 1 -23.63 31.95 73.37
CA MET A 1 -23.10 32.53 72.12
C MET A 1 -21.89 31.72 71.71
N THR A 2 -22.01 30.87 70.69
CA THR A 2 -20.85 30.17 70.12
C THR A 2 -20.80 30.51 68.65
N PHE A 3 -19.86 31.41 68.31
CA PHE A 3 -19.65 31.95 66.98
C PHE A 3 -19.25 30.84 66.00
N CYS A 4 -20.06 30.67 64.95
CA CYS A 4 -19.67 29.91 63.77
C CYS A 4 -18.55 30.67 63.04
N LYS A 5 -17.35 30.10 62.90
CA LYS A 5 -16.21 30.74 62.20
C LYS A 5 -16.41 30.60 60.67
N PRO A 6 -16.60 31.70 59.91
CA PRO A 6 -16.90 31.67 58.48
C PRO A 6 -15.71 31.25 57.59
N PHE A 7 -14.47 31.26 58.12
CA PHE A 7 -13.26 30.94 57.35
C PHE A 7 -13.10 29.46 56.99
N TYR A 8 -13.59 28.54 57.83
CA TYR A 8 -13.40 27.09 57.63
C TYR A 8 -14.34 26.51 56.55
N CYS A 9 -15.51 27.11 56.36
CA CYS A 9 -16.47 26.72 55.32
C CYS A 9 -16.02 27.17 53.92
N SER A 10 -15.40 28.35 53.83
CA SER A 10 -14.86 28.91 52.59
C SER A 10 -13.68 28.09 52.06
N ALA A 11 -12.73 27.71 52.91
CA ALA A 11 -11.56 26.91 52.51
C ALA A 11 -11.94 25.52 51.97
N LYS A 12 -12.92 24.84 52.59
CA LYS A 12 -13.43 23.54 52.09
C LYS A 12 -14.10 23.66 50.72
N SER A 13 -14.87 24.73 50.50
CA SER A 13 -15.51 25.01 49.20
C SER A 13 -14.49 25.30 48.10
N VAL A 14 -13.42 26.04 48.42
CA VAL A 14 -12.32 26.33 47.49
C VAL A 14 -11.54 25.05 47.14
N ILE A 15 -11.16 24.23 48.13
CA ILE A 15 -10.45 22.96 47.90
C ILE A 15 -11.31 21.98 47.10
N HIS A 16 -12.61 21.90 47.38
CA HIS A 16 -13.54 21.05 46.62
C HIS A 16 -13.68 21.51 45.16
N LYS A 17 -13.75 22.83 44.91
CA LYS A 17 -13.73 23.40 43.55
C LYS A 17 -12.42 23.13 42.81
N ILE A 18 -11.27 23.17 43.50
CA ILE A 18 -9.96 22.85 42.91
C ILE A 18 -9.88 21.37 42.55
N HIS A 19 -10.31 20.47 43.45
CA HIS A 19 -10.36 19.03 43.18
C HIS A 19 -11.29 18.68 41.99
N LEU A 20 -12.47 19.32 41.90
CA LEU A 20 -13.38 19.14 40.76
C LEU A 20 -12.73 19.59 39.45
N ARG A 21 -12.08 20.76 39.44
CA ARG A 21 -11.40 21.30 38.25
C ARG A 21 -10.21 20.44 37.81
N MET A 22 -9.47 19.88 38.76
CA MET A 22 -8.31 19.03 38.47
C MET A 22 -8.75 17.65 37.94
N SER A 23 -9.85 17.10 38.46
CA SER A 23 -10.47 15.88 37.96
C SER A 23 -11.01 16.04 36.53
N THR A 24 -11.70 17.14 36.23
CA THR A 24 -12.18 17.42 34.87
C THR A 24 -11.04 17.66 33.90
N LEU A 25 -9.95 18.35 34.30
CA LEU A 25 -8.74 18.50 33.48
C LEU A 25 -8.09 17.14 33.17
N LEU A 26 -7.97 16.24 34.15
CA LEU A 26 -7.45 14.88 33.93
C LEU A 26 -8.34 14.09 32.96
N GLN A 27 -9.66 14.13 33.14
CA GLN A 27 -10.61 13.43 32.28
C GLN A 27 -10.55 13.95 30.83
N VAL A 28 -10.50 15.27 30.63
CA VAL A 28 -10.36 15.88 29.30
C VAL A 28 -9.01 15.51 28.67
N SER A 29 -7.91 15.54 29.43
CA SER A 29 -6.60 15.12 28.92
C SER A 29 -6.58 13.64 28.51
N CYS A 30 -7.21 12.76 29.29
CA CYS A 30 -7.30 11.33 29.00
C CYS A 30 -8.18 11.08 27.77
N LEU A 31 -9.28 11.84 27.61
CA LEU A 31 -10.14 11.80 26.44
C LEU A 31 -9.40 12.30 25.19
N ILE A 32 -8.60 13.36 25.29
CA ILE A 32 -7.75 13.86 24.20
C ILE A 32 -6.67 12.83 23.83
N LEU A 33 -6.01 12.20 24.81
CA LEU A 33 -5.06 11.10 24.54
C LEU A 33 -5.77 9.89 23.89
N ALA A 34 -6.97 9.53 24.35
CA ALA A 34 -7.76 8.46 23.76
C ALA A 34 -8.19 8.79 22.32
N LEU A 35 -8.61 10.03 22.03
CA LEU A 35 -8.90 10.49 20.66
C LEU A 35 -7.63 10.51 19.78
N ARG A 36 -6.46 10.82 20.35
CA ARG A 36 -5.17 10.72 19.64
C ARG A 36 -4.81 9.26 19.34
N CYS A 37 -5.12 8.32 20.24
CA CYS A 37 -4.96 6.88 19.99
C CYS A 37 -5.98 6.33 18.97
N LEU A 38 -7.18 6.92 18.86
CA LEU A 38 -8.16 6.58 17.83
C LEU A 38 -7.83 7.14 16.45
N SER A 39 -6.78 7.97 16.34
CA SER A 39 -6.19 8.33 15.04
C SER A 39 -5.33 7.17 14.52
N ALA A 40 -5.87 5.95 14.50
CA ALA A 40 -5.35 4.93 13.61
C ALA A 40 -5.58 5.49 12.20
N SER A 41 -4.52 5.90 11.53
CA SER A 41 -4.55 5.92 10.07
C SER A 41 -5.13 4.57 9.68
N ALA A 42 -6.31 4.56 9.04
CA ALA A 42 -6.71 3.43 8.22
C ALA A 42 -5.63 3.37 7.14
N ASP A 43 -4.59 2.64 7.48
CA ASP A 43 -3.34 2.63 6.78
C ASP A 43 -3.61 1.75 5.57
N VAL A 44 -3.48 2.32 4.38
CA VAL A 44 -3.86 1.63 3.14
C VAL A 44 -2.86 0.49 2.95
N PHE A 45 -3.24 -0.72 3.36
CA PHE A 45 -2.47 -1.94 3.16
C PHE A 45 -3.29 -2.89 2.30
N LEU A 46 -2.99 -2.92 1.00
CA LEU A 46 -3.59 -3.87 0.06
C LEU A 46 -2.48 -4.59 -0.70
N SER A 47 -2.58 -5.91 -0.78
CA SER A 47 -1.66 -6.74 -1.57
C SER A 47 -2.48 -7.70 -2.41
N ILE A 48 -2.30 -7.64 -3.72
CA ILE A 48 -3.09 -8.37 -4.72
C ILE A 48 -2.17 -9.39 -5.38
N ASP A 49 -2.57 -10.66 -5.32
CA ASP A 49 -1.97 -11.80 -6.00
C ASP A 49 -2.64 -11.96 -7.37
N CYS A 50 -1.98 -11.47 -8.42
CA CYS A 50 -2.57 -11.36 -9.75
C CYS A 50 -2.67 -12.73 -10.43
N GLY A 51 -3.83 -13.05 -10.98
CA GLY A 51 -4.12 -14.36 -11.57
C GLY A 51 -4.65 -15.39 -10.56
N SER A 52 -4.57 -15.13 -9.26
CA SER A 52 -5.10 -16.00 -8.20
C SER A 52 -6.54 -15.64 -7.83
N SER A 53 -7.33 -16.66 -7.47
CA SER A 53 -8.66 -16.50 -6.86
C SER A 53 -8.65 -16.72 -5.35
N SER A 54 -7.50 -17.07 -4.78
CA SER A 54 -7.37 -17.43 -3.36
C SER A 54 -6.67 -16.32 -2.58
N SER A 55 -7.03 -16.19 -1.31
CA SER A 55 -6.29 -15.33 -0.37
C SER A 55 -5.36 -16.17 0.49
N PHE A 56 -4.22 -15.61 0.87
CA PHE A 56 -3.28 -16.26 1.78
C PHE A 56 -2.43 -15.24 2.53
N LYS A 57 -1.78 -15.71 3.60
CA LYS A 57 -0.77 -14.94 4.33
C LYS A 57 0.61 -15.51 4.04
N ASP A 58 1.57 -14.66 3.67
CA ASP A 58 2.94 -15.09 3.37
C ASP A 58 3.84 -15.15 4.62
N GLU A 59 5.10 -15.54 4.43
CA GLU A 59 6.11 -15.64 5.49
C GLU A 59 6.44 -14.30 6.15
N ASN A 60 6.16 -13.18 5.47
CA ASN A 60 6.30 -11.82 5.99
C ASN A 60 5.03 -11.32 6.68
N LEU A 61 4.06 -12.22 6.93
CA LEU A 61 2.74 -11.94 7.50
C LEU A 61 1.86 -11.02 6.64
N ILE A 62 2.19 -10.83 5.37
CA ILE A 62 1.42 -10.01 4.44
C ILE A 62 0.20 -10.81 3.98
N ASP A 63 -0.99 -10.22 4.15
CA ASP A 63 -2.22 -10.73 3.57
C ASP A 63 -2.28 -10.38 2.08
N TRP A 64 -2.34 -11.42 1.26
CA TRP A 64 -2.53 -11.38 -0.19
C TRP A 64 -3.94 -11.80 -0.52
N THR A 65 -4.61 -11.03 -1.36
CA THR A 65 -5.95 -11.34 -1.87
C THR A 65 -5.92 -11.59 -3.37
N GLY A 66 -6.87 -12.40 -3.85
CA GLY A 66 -7.03 -12.65 -5.28
C GLY A 66 -7.48 -11.39 -6.03
N ASP A 67 -7.31 -11.40 -7.33
CA ASP A 67 -7.31 -10.16 -8.11
C ASP A 67 -8.64 -9.81 -8.81
N GLY A 68 -9.63 -10.70 -8.71
CA GLY A 68 -10.88 -10.63 -9.46
C GLY A 68 -11.71 -9.37 -9.23
N ASP A 69 -11.67 -8.79 -8.03
CA ASP A 69 -12.43 -7.57 -7.71
C ASP A 69 -11.79 -6.29 -8.31
N TYR A 70 -10.54 -6.39 -8.78
CA TYR A 70 -9.75 -5.23 -9.19
C TYR A 70 -9.52 -5.13 -10.70
N VAL A 71 -9.85 -6.18 -11.46
CA VAL A 71 -9.57 -6.28 -12.90
C VAL A 71 -10.74 -6.92 -13.65
N GLN A 72 -11.04 -6.42 -14.85
CA GLN A 72 -12.22 -6.83 -15.61
C GLN A 72 -11.94 -7.85 -16.72
N ASN A 73 -10.68 -8.08 -17.06
CA ASN A 73 -10.28 -8.91 -18.19
C ASN A 73 -8.88 -9.50 -18.00
N GLY A 74 -8.42 -10.25 -18.99
CA GLY A 74 -7.14 -10.97 -18.93
C GLY A 74 -7.34 -12.40 -18.43
N GLU A 75 -6.33 -13.23 -18.66
CA GLU A 75 -6.35 -14.66 -18.38
C GLU A 75 -5.39 -14.97 -17.23
N SER A 76 -5.86 -15.77 -16.28
CA SER A 76 -5.02 -16.28 -15.19
C SER A 76 -4.14 -17.41 -15.69
N HIS A 77 -2.85 -17.33 -15.39
CA HIS A 77 -1.89 -18.40 -15.63
C HIS A 77 -1.11 -18.72 -14.36
N SER A 78 -0.54 -19.92 -14.33
CA SER A 78 0.33 -20.38 -13.25
C SER A 78 1.73 -20.61 -13.79
N VAL A 79 2.73 -20.25 -12.99
CA VAL A 79 4.12 -20.60 -13.24
C VAL A 79 4.34 -22.05 -12.82
N GLY A 80 5.12 -22.79 -13.62
CA GLY A 80 5.43 -24.18 -13.32
C GLY A 80 6.21 -24.34 -12.00
N PRO A 81 6.01 -25.42 -11.22
CA PRO A 81 6.68 -25.59 -9.92
C PRO A 81 8.22 -25.52 -9.97
N ALA A 82 8.82 -25.93 -11.09
CA ALA A 82 10.27 -25.86 -11.29
C ALA A 82 10.81 -24.41 -11.36
N ASN A 83 9.95 -23.45 -11.70
CA ASN A 83 10.27 -22.03 -11.78
C ASN A 83 9.66 -21.24 -10.61
N SER A 84 9.12 -21.90 -9.58
CA SER A 84 8.56 -21.22 -8.42
C SER A 84 9.66 -20.50 -7.63
N ILE A 85 9.43 -19.21 -7.34
CA ILE A 85 10.32 -18.40 -6.50
C ILE A 85 9.64 -17.93 -5.20
N SER A 86 8.31 -17.84 -5.21
CA SER A 86 7.48 -17.54 -4.05
C SER A 86 6.02 -17.71 -4.44
N ARG A 87 5.15 -17.99 -3.46
CA ARG A 87 3.72 -18.21 -3.71
C ARG A 87 3.03 -17.09 -4.49
N VAL A 88 3.36 -15.83 -4.22
CA VAL A 88 2.77 -14.66 -4.91
C VAL A 88 3.29 -14.47 -6.34
N MET A 89 4.37 -15.14 -6.71
CA MET A 89 4.92 -15.14 -8.07
C MET A 89 4.52 -16.41 -8.84
N ASP A 90 3.82 -17.35 -8.21
CA ASP A 90 3.38 -18.59 -8.87
C ASP A 90 2.16 -18.38 -9.77
N THR A 91 1.55 -17.20 -9.73
CA THR A 91 0.45 -16.79 -10.60
C THR A 91 0.71 -15.44 -11.26
N LEU A 92 0.11 -15.26 -12.43
CA LEU A 92 0.10 -14.01 -13.16
C LEU A 92 -1.19 -13.86 -13.95
N ARG A 93 -1.60 -12.61 -14.21
CA ARG A 93 -2.67 -12.28 -15.14
C ARG A 93 -2.10 -11.70 -16.42
N VAL A 94 -2.46 -12.28 -17.56
CA VAL A 94 -1.95 -11.92 -18.88
C VAL A 94 -3.05 -11.24 -19.70
N PHE A 95 -2.69 -10.21 -20.45
CA PHE A 95 -3.62 -9.42 -21.25
C PHE A 95 -3.34 -9.53 -22.75
N THR A 96 -4.14 -10.34 -23.44
CA THR A 96 -3.96 -10.63 -24.88
C THR A 96 -4.90 -9.84 -25.80
N THR A 97 -5.97 -9.26 -25.25
CA THR A 97 -7.10 -8.75 -26.06
C THR A 97 -7.10 -7.24 -26.27
N ARG A 98 -6.67 -6.44 -25.29
CA ARG A 98 -6.65 -4.98 -25.38
C ARG A 98 -5.23 -4.46 -25.30
N ARG A 99 -4.98 -3.33 -25.99
CA ARG A 99 -3.67 -2.65 -25.93
C ARG A 99 -3.36 -2.03 -24.57
N LYS A 100 -4.35 -1.67 -23.76
CA LYS A 100 -4.18 -1.15 -22.40
C LYS A 100 -5.18 -1.82 -21.46
N ASN A 101 -4.68 -2.28 -20.33
CA ASN A 101 -5.45 -3.01 -19.32
C ASN A 101 -5.08 -2.49 -17.95
N CYS A 102 -6.04 -2.37 -17.04
CA CYS A 102 -5.86 -1.65 -15.79
C CYS A 102 -6.52 -2.37 -14.63
N TYR A 103 -5.77 -2.44 -13.53
CA TYR A 103 -6.32 -2.66 -12.21
C TYR A 103 -6.90 -1.35 -11.69
N HIS A 104 -8.06 -1.42 -11.04
CA HIS A 104 -8.71 -0.29 -10.39
C HIS A 104 -8.92 -0.64 -8.92
N ILE A 105 -8.41 0.21 -8.03
CA ILE A 105 -8.49 0.04 -6.59
C ILE A 105 -9.21 1.27 -6.07
N ASP A 106 -10.49 1.09 -5.72
CA ASP A 106 -11.36 2.17 -5.25
C ASP A 106 -11.35 2.27 -3.72
N SER A 107 -11.97 3.34 -3.20
CA SER A 107 -12.13 3.58 -1.76
C SER A 107 -10.80 3.70 -1.01
N VAL A 108 -9.75 4.18 -1.69
CA VAL A 108 -8.44 4.40 -1.09
C VAL A 108 -8.45 5.76 -0.38
N LYS A 109 -8.07 5.75 0.90
CA LYS A 109 -7.95 6.98 1.68
C LYS A 109 -6.93 7.92 1.04
N GLN A 110 -7.33 9.16 0.77
CA GLN A 110 -6.43 10.18 0.23
C GLN A 110 -5.20 10.36 1.12
N GLY A 111 -4.05 10.51 0.49
CA GLY A 111 -2.77 10.68 1.17
C GLY A 111 -1.60 10.40 0.25
N LYS A 112 -0.44 10.23 0.88
CA LYS A 112 0.78 9.79 0.20
C LYS A 112 0.78 8.26 0.18
N VAL A 113 1.03 7.68 -0.98
CA VAL A 113 1.04 6.22 -1.15
C VAL A 113 2.30 5.76 -1.85
N LEU A 114 2.71 4.53 -1.57
CA LEU A 114 3.63 3.75 -2.37
C LEU A 114 2.83 2.66 -3.09
N VAL A 115 2.96 2.59 -4.41
CA VAL A 115 2.43 1.52 -5.23
C VAL A 115 3.60 0.72 -5.80
N ARG A 116 3.58 -0.60 -5.65
CA ARG A 116 4.52 -1.53 -6.27
C ARG A 116 3.77 -2.44 -7.23
N ALA A 117 4.27 -2.54 -8.46
CA ALA A 117 3.82 -3.55 -9.42
C ALA A 117 4.99 -4.53 -9.66
N SER A 118 4.71 -5.82 -9.60
CA SER A 118 5.70 -6.89 -9.76
C SER A 118 5.36 -7.81 -10.94
N PHE A 119 6.40 -8.28 -11.61
CA PHE A 119 6.34 -9.00 -12.87
C PHE A 119 7.30 -10.18 -12.80
N TYR A 120 6.76 -11.39 -12.77
CA TYR A 120 7.51 -12.62 -12.97
C TYR A 120 6.89 -13.43 -14.10
N TYR A 121 7.62 -13.59 -15.20
CA TYR A 121 7.15 -14.35 -16.37
C TYR A 121 7.23 -15.86 -16.12
N GLY A 122 8.32 -16.33 -15.47
CA GLY A 122 8.49 -17.72 -15.05
C GLY A 122 8.36 -18.76 -16.17
N ASP A 123 8.50 -18.32 -17.43
CA ASP A 123 8.20 -19.07 -18.65
C ASP A 123 6.86 -19.83 -18.60
N TYR A 124 5.81 -19.18 -18.08
CA TYR A 124 4.50 -19.81 -17.83
C TYR A 124 3.87 -20.46 -19.07
N ASP A 125 4.23 -20.00 -20.28
CA ASP A 125 3.72 -20.50 -21.56
C ASP A 125 4.73 -21.36 -22.35
N ASN A 126 5.90 -21.65 -21.76
CA ASN A 126 6.98 -22.46 -22.34
C ASN A 126 7.47 -21.94 -23.70
N LYS A 127 7.41 -20.63 -23.94
CA LYS A 127 7.91 -20.01 -25.18
C LYS A 127 9.29 -19.40 -25.02
N SER A 128 9.76 -19.22 -23.78
CA SER A 128 11.01 -18.56 -23.44
C SER A 128 11.15 -17.19 -24.13
N MET A 129 10.03 -16.48 -24.30
CA MET A 129 9.96 -15.21 -25.02
C MET A 129 9.31 -14.14 -24.12
N PRO A 130 10.05 -13.65 -23.11
CA PRO A 130 9.53 -12.66 -22.16
C PRO A 130 9.13 -11.35 -22.88
N PRO A 131 7.92 -10.81 -22.64
CA PRO A 131 7.43 -9.61 -23.31
C PRO A 131 8.00 -8.32 -22.69
N THR A 132 8.07 -7.25 -23.49
CA THR A 132 8.32 -5.88 -23.04
C THR A 132 7.07 -5.04 -23.25
N PHE A 133 6.72 -4.20 -22.29
CA PHE A 133 5.49 -3.39 -22.34
C PHE A 133 5.60 -2.17 -21.41
N ASP A 134 4.68 -1.22 -21.54
CA ASP A 134 4.67 -0.03 -20.71
C ASP A 134 3.79 -0.21 -19.46
N LEU A 135 4.22 0.38 -18.36
CA LEU A 135 3.51 0.49 -17.08
C LEU A 135 3.09 1.94 -16.85
N GLN A 136 1.87 2.11 -16.33
CA GLN A 136 1.28 3.41 -16.04
C GLN A 136 0.61 3.40 -14.66
N PHE A 137 0.63 4.55 -13.98
CA PHE A 137 -0.12 4.78 -12.74
C PHE A 137 -1.01 6.01 -12.92
N ASP A 138 -2.29 5.91 -12.58
CA ASP A 138 -3.27 7.02 -12.69
C ASP A 138 -3.28 7.72 -14.05
N GLY A 139 -3.06 6.93 -15.11
CA GLY A 139 -2.99 7.40 -16.50
C GLY A 139 -1.67 8.07 -16.90
N ASN A 140 -0.68 8.15 -16.01
CA ASN A 140 0.65 8.69 -16.27
C ASN A 140 1.63 7.55 -16.58
N TYR A 141 2.61 7.82 -17.47
CA TYR A 141 3.72 6.89 -17.70
C TYR A 141 4.52 6.66 -16.41
N TRP A 142 4.81 5.40 -16.12
CA TRP A 142 5.61 4.98 -14.98
C TRP A 142 6.98 4.48 -15.43
N ALA A 143 6.99 3.43 -16.25
CA ALA A 143 8.18 2.74 -16.70
C ALA A 143 7.88 1.90 -17.94
N THR A 144 8.93 1.51 -18.67
CA THR A 144 8.88 0.38 -19.59
C THR A 144 9.40 -0.84 -18.85
N VAL A 145 8.60 -1.90 -18.82
CA VAL A 145 8.88 -3.16 -18.13
C VAL A 145 9.58 -4.08 -19.12
N GLU A 146 10.86 -4.33 -18.86
CA GLU A 146 11.66 -5.34 -19.56
C GLU A 146 11.67 -6.59 -18.67
N THR A 147 11.09 -7.68 -19.17
CA THR A 147 10.97 -8.93 -18.37
C THR A 147 12.01 -9.96 -18.78
N SER A 148 12.22 -10.95 -17.91
CA SER A 148 13.14 -12.06 -18.07
C SER A 148 12.41 -13.38 -17.83
N SER A 149 12.93 -14.49 -18.35
CA SER A 149 12.41 -15.83 -18.07
C SER A 149 12.60 -16.27 -16.62
N THR A 150 13.64 -15.77 -15.96
CA THR A 150 14.09 -16.29 -14.65
C THR A 150 14.14 -15.22 -13.56
N GLU A 151 14.21 -13.95 -13.92
CA GLU A 151 14.26 -12.85 -12.96
C GLU A 151 12.89 -12.19 -12.83
N TYR A 152 12.44 -11.97 -11.60
CA TYR A 152 11.30 -11.10 -11.34
C TYR A 152 11.75 -9.64 -11.29
N VAL A 153 10.93 -8.75 -11.83
CA VAL A 153 11.17 -7.31 -11.85
C VAL A 153 10.02 -6.63 -11.12
N TYR A 154 10.31 -5.54 -10.42
CA TYR A 154 9.28 -4.70 -9.81
C TYR A 154 9.61 -3.24 -9.99
N HIS A 155 8.55 -2.43 -10.03
CA HIS A 155 8.64 -0.98 -10.05
C HIS A 155 7.88 -0.41 -8.86
N GLU A 156 8.42 0.63 -8.23
CA GLU A 156 7.73 1.39 -7.19
C GLU A 156 7.55 2.84 -7.60
N VAL A 157 6.38 3.39 -7.29
CA VAL A 157 6.07 4.81 -7.37
C VAL A 157 5.52 5.27 -6.04
N THR A 158 6.04 6.38 -5.55
CA THR A 158 5.49 7.11 -4.41
C THR A 158 4.92 8.43 -4.89
N TYR A 159 3.67 8.72 -4.57
CA TYR A 159 3.01 9.96 -5.00
C TYR A 159 1.88 10.36 -4.04
N VAL A 160 1.43 11.61 -4.15
CA VAL A 160 0.24 12.09 -3.46
C VAL A 160 -0.97 11.87 -4.34
N MET A 161 -1.95 11.12 -3.81
CA MET A 161 -3.17 10.79 -4.52
C MET A 161 -4.02 12.04 -4.78
N LYS A 162 -4.52 12.16 -6.01
CA LYS A 162 -5.44 13.25 -6.42
C LYS A 162 -6.91 12.82 -6.42
N LYS A 163 -7.15 11.51 -6.33
CA LYS A 163 -8.46 10.86 -6.33
C LYS A 163 -8.49 9.86 -5.18
N ASP A 164 -9.68 9.36 -4.86
CA ASP A 164 -9.94 8.27 -3.91
C ASP A 164 -9.80 6.88 -4.53
N SER A 165 -9.11 6.79 -5.67
CA SER A 165 -8.81 5.55 -6.37
C SER A 165 -7.39 5.55 -6.92
N ILE A 166 -6.85 4.35 -7.09
CA ILE A 166 -5.56 4.07 -7.73
C ILE A 166 -5.83 3.21 -8.96
N SER A 167 -5.16 3.53 -10.06
CA SER A 167 -5.13 2.68 -11.24
C SER A 167 -3.70 2.30 -11.61
N VAL A 168 -3.48 1.02 -11.84
CA VAL A 168 -2.21 0.46 -12.33
C VAL A 168 -2.50 -0.20 -13.66
N CYS A 169 -1.93 0.34 -14.73
CA CYS A 169 -2.20 -0.12 -16.08
C CYS A 169 -0.94 -0.63 -16.77
N VAL A 170 -1.11 -1.68 -17.57
CA VAL A 170 -0.10 -2.17 -18.50
C VAL A 170 -0.56 -1.97 -19.93
N ALA A 171 0.37 -1.59 -20.82
CA ALA A 171 0.09 -1.28 -22.21
C ALA A 171 1.05 -1.98 -23.16
N GLN A 172 0.49 -2.71 -24.13
CA GLN A 172 1.24 -3.39 -25.17
C GLN A 172 1.93 -2.38 -26.09
N THR A 173 3.25 -2.53 -26.25
CA THR A 173 4.07 -1.68 -27.12
C THR A 173 4.30 -2.29 -28.50
N SER A 174 4.34 -3.63 -28.59
CA SER A 174 4.57 -4.37 -29.83
C SER A 174 3.59 -5.54 -30.01
N PRO A 175 3.13 -5.85 -31.24
CA PRO A 175 2.30 -7.02 -31.49
C PRO A 175 2.94 -8.31 -30.99
N GLY A 176 2.13 -9.19 -30.38
CA GLY A 176 2.60 -10.49 -29.85
C GLY A 176 3.34 -10.40 -28.51
N GLN A 177 3.72 -9.20 -28.05
CA GLN A 177 4.24 -9.00 -26.70
C GLN A 177 3.09 -8.69 -25.75
N PHE A 178 2.61 -9.68 -25.02
CA PHE A 178 1.43 -9.55 -24.17
C PHE A 178 1.80 -9.07 -22.77
N PRO A 179 1.27 -7.93 -22.30
CA PRO A 179 1.52 -7.48 -20.94
C PRO A 179 0.93 -8.43 -19.91
N PHE A 180 1.56 -8.50 -18.74
CA PHE A 180 1.08 -9.25 -17.60
C PHE A 180 1.40 -8.54 -16.30
N ILE A 181 0.76 -8.93 -15.20
CA ILE A 181 1.09 -8.50 -13.83
C ILE A 181 1.03 -9.73 -12.91
N SER A 182 1.99 -9.88 -12.00
CA SER A 182 2.03 -10.96 -11.01
C SER A 182 1.56 -10.49 -9.63
N ALA A 183 1.89 -9.25 -9.24
CA ALA A 183 1.46 -8.72 -7.95
C ALA A 183 1.33 -7.20 -7.94
N ILE A 184 0.40 -6.68 -7.14
CA ILE A 184 0.28 -5.25 -6.82
C ILE A 184 0.27 -5.06 -5.31
N GLU A 185 1.09 -4.14 -4.81
CA GLU A 185 1.05 -3.72 -3.41
C GLU A 185 0.78 -2.23 -3.32
N VAL A 186 -0.14 -1.84 -2.43
CA VAL A 186 -0.40 -0.45 -2.08
C VAL A 186 -0.13 -0.27 -0.59
N ARG A 187 0.66 0.74 -0.26
CA ARG A 187 1.02 1.12 1.11
C ARG A 187 0.74 2.60 1.33
N GLY A 188 -0.02 2.91 2.38
CA GLY A 188 -0.10 4.26 2.92
C GLY A 188 1.26 4.69 3.45
N LEU A 189 1.62 5.95 3.23
CA LEU A 189 2.82 6.54 3.80
C LEU A 189 2.45 7.70 4.71
N GLU A 190 3.23 7.86 5.76
CA GLU A 190 3.11 8.98 6.67
C GLU A 190 3.32 10.32 5.94
N TRP A 191 2.53 11.32 6.31
CA TRP A 191 2.50 12.62 5.61
C TRP A 191 3.87 13.32 5.56
N TYR A 192 4.71 13.10 6.57
CA TYR A 192 6.04 13.68 6.68
C TYR A 192 7.10 12.97 5.82
N MET A 193 6.85 11.74 5.36
CA MET A 193 7.76 11.03 4.47
C MET A 193 7.87 11.78 3.15
N TYR A 194 9.10 12.03 2.70
CA TYR A 194 9.38 12.80 1.49
C TYR A 194 8.77 14.22 1.45
N ARG A 195 8.41 14.82 2.60
CA ARG A 195 7.75 16.16 2.65
C ARG A 195 8.55 17.31 2.04
N ASN A 196 9.86 17.12 1.87
CA ASN A 196 10.75 18.13 1.28
C ASN A 196 10.75 18.06 -0.26
N ILE A 197 10.06 17.08 -0.84
CA ILE A 197 9.84 16.97 -2.28
C ILE A 197 8.48 17.56 -2.60
N ASN A 198 8.38 18.21 -3.76
CA ASN A 198 7.14 18.76 -4.25
C ASN A 198 6.14 17.63 -4.55
N ASP A 199 5.00 17.64 -3.86
CA ASP A 199 3.92 16.65 -3.95
C ASP A 199 3.23 16.59 -5.33
N THR A 200 3.55 17.50 -6.26
CA THR A 200 3.08 17.42 -7.65
C THR A 200 3.83 16.39 -8.50
N TYR A 201 5.01 15.94 -8.08
CA TYR A 201 5.81 14.97 -8.82
C TYR A 201 5.81 13.59 -8.16
N PRO A 202 5.66 12.51 -8.96
CA PRO A 202 5.87 11.16 -8.47
C PRO A 202 7.36 10.91 -8.21
N LEU A 203 7.65 10.06 -7.23
CA LEU A 203 8.96 9.52 -6.94
C LEU A 203 9.02 8.08 -7.43
N PHE A 204 9.84 7.82 -8.44
CA PHE A 204 10.10 6.47 -8.90
C PHE A 204 11.30 5.87 -8.17
N LEU A 205 11.16 4.65 -7.64
CA LEU A 205 12.29 3.98 -7.03
C LEU A 205 13.38 3.72 -8.06
N ARG A 206 14.59 4.19 -7.75
CA ARG A 206 15.80 3.83 -8.50
C ARG A 206 16.57 2.71 -7.84
N ARG A 207 16.75 2.79 -6.53
CA ARG A 207 17.46 1.77 -5.75
C ARG A 207 17.10 1.89 -4.28
N ARG A 208 16.98 0.76 -3.60
CA ARG A 208 16.88 0.66 -2.14
C ARG A 208 18.06 -0.18 -1.64
N VAL A 209 18.83 0.34 -0.69
CA VAL A 209 20.00 -0.35 -0.13
C VAL A 209 19.97 -0.22 1.38
N ALA A 210 20.05 -1.34 2.09
CA ALA A 210 20.22 -1.39 3.53
C ALA A 210 21.70 -1.61 3.85
N PHE A 211 22.45 -0.51 4.05
CA PHE A 211 23.87 -0.60 4.39
C PHE A 211 24.07 -1.30 5.74
N GLY A 212 25.00 -2.26 5.78
CA GLY A 212 25.30 -3.02 7.01
C GLY A 212 24.30 -4.14 7.34
N SER A 213 23.30 -4.38 6.47
CA SER A 213 22.37 -5.51 6.57
C SER A 213 22.66 -6.54 5.48
N ASN A 214 22.50 -7.82 5.80
CA ASN A 214 22.43 -8.90 4.81
C ASN A 214 20.98 -9.20 4.38
N ALA A 215 19.99 -8.58 5.02
CA ALA A 215 18.58 -8.76 4.75
C ALA A 215 18.00 -7.57 3.96
N THR A 216 17.09 -7.89 3.04
CA THR A 216 16.24 -6.90 2.39
C THR A 216 15.19 -6.41 3.37
N ILE A 217 15.16 -5.10 3.66
CA ILE A 217 14.14 -4.49 4.51
C ILE A 217 12.90 -4.21 3.64
N ARG A 218 11.81 -4.91 3.93
CA ARG A 218 10.51 -4.76 3.27
C ARG A 218 9.55 -4.00 4.18
N PHE A 219 9.22 -2.78 3.77
CA PHE A 219 8.42 -1.75 4.45
C PHE A 219 8.93 -1.31 5.82
#